data_AF-A0A2G9XEQ4-F1
#
_entry.id   AF-A0A2G9XEQ4-F1
#
_cell.length_a   1.000
_cell.length_b   1.000
_cell.length_c   1.000
_cell.angle_alpha   90.00
_cell.angle_beta   90.00
_cell.angle_gamma   90.00
#
_symmetry.space_group_name_H-M   'P 1'
#
loop_
_entity.id
_entity.type
_entity.pdbx_description
1 polymer ?
#
loop_
_entity_poly.entity_id
_entity_poly.type
_entity_poly.pdbx_seq_one_letter_code
_entity_poly.pdbx_strand_id
1 'polypeptide(L)'
;MLWIFLPVSFPGRPVFSIFSLTATREGFLYALSITLKANAIFLATIAILGTSGVNSLAHALVHFKIPDKLVYLFFFFYRYISVLHEEYGRLKNAMAIRSFQPGTNIHTYRTYGYLVGMLLVRSYERSQRIYKAMLCRGSNGKFHIISHFKLKKGDILFGLIMTMVTFMIWLVDRYPIF
;
A
#
# COMPACT_ATOMS: atom_id res chain seq x y z
N MET A 1 14.95 -16.08 7.82
CA MET A 1 15.77 -15.29 8.76
C MET A 1 15.18 -15.28 10.17
N LEU A 2 13.91 -14.90 10.34
CA LEU A 2 13.25 -14.80 11.65
C LEU A 2 13.25 -16.13 12.44
N TRP A 3 12.99 -17.26 11.78
CA TRP A 3 13.02 -18.61 12.36
C TRP A 3 14.40 -19.13 12.79
N ILE A 4 15.48 -18.44 12.37
CA ILE A 4 16.86 -18.85 12.69
C ILE A 4 17.39 -18.00 13.84
N PHE A 5 17.10 -16.69 13.85
CA PHE A 5 17.66 -15.76 14.85
C PHE A 5 16.91 -15.77 16.19
N LEU A 6 15.57 -15.91 16.19
CA LEU A 6 14.76 -15.84 17.40
C LEU A 6 14.95 -17.01 18.37
N PRO A 7 15.03 -18.28 17.91
CA PRO A 7 15.29 -19.42 18.79
C PRO A 7 16.66 -19.37 19.45
N VAL A 8 17.60 -18.62 18.87
CA VAL A 8 19.01 -18.55 19.26
C VAL A 8 19.28 -17.34 20.17
N SER A 9 18.52 -16.25 20.06
CA SER A 9 18.72 -15.03 20.85
C SER A 9 17.90 -14.95 22.14
N PHE A 10 16.84 -15.76 22.29
CA PHE A 10 16.00 -15.73 23.49
C PHE A 10 16.50 -16.71 24.58
N PRO A 11 16.81 -16.24 25.80
CA PRO A 11 17.14 -17.12 26.92
C PRO A 11 15.88 -17.83 27.42
N GLY A 12 15.94 -19.15 27.53
CA GLY A 12 14.81 -19.96 28.01
C GLY A 12 15.12 -21.45 28.03
N ARG A 13 14.09 -22.31 28.12
CA ARG A 13 14.29 -23.77 28.21
C ARG A 13 14.88 -24.35 26.90
N PRO A 14 16.10 -24.90 26.92
CA PRO A 14 16.76 -25.43 25.72
C PRO A 14 16.13 -26.77 25.32
N VAL A 15 15.68 -26.89 24.07
CA VAL A 15 15.14 -28.16 23.52
C VAL A 15 16.20 -28.90 22.70
N PHE A 16 17.10 -28.16 22.07
CA PHE A 16 18.26 -28.70 21.35
C PHE A 16 19.50 -27.87 21.70
N SER A 17 20.57 -28.54 22.11
CA SER A 17 21.89 -27.95 22.30
C SER A 17 22.81 -28.56 21.25
N ILE A 18 23.23 -27.75 20.27
CA ILE A 18 24.35 -28.10 19.40
C ILE A 18 25.45 -27.07 19.66
N PHE A 19 26.49 -27.55 20.34
CA PHE A 19 27.79 -26.93 20.58
C PHE A 19 27.81 -25.59 21.37
N SER A 20 27.16 -24.53 20.85
CA SER A 20 27.06 -23.21 21.51
C SER A 20 25.75 -22.46 21.19
N LEU A 21 24.84 -23.05 20.42
CA LEU A 21 23.52 -22.51 20.13
C LEU A 21 22.46 -23.37 20.81
N THR A 22 21.79 -22.81 21.82
CA THR A 22 20.60 -23.40 22.42
C THR A 22 19.37 -22.91 21.69
N ALA A 23 18.66 -23.82 21.02
CA ALA A 23 17.36 -23.51 20.45
C ALA A 23 16.30 -23.58 21.57
N THR A 24 15.76 -22.42 21.92
CA THR A 24 14.78 -22.26 22.99
C THR A 24 13.35 -22.48 22.49
N ARG A 25 12.53 -23.22 23.25
CA ARG A 25 11.10 -23.46 22.92
C ARG A 25 10.30 -22.17 22.80
N GLU A 26 10.60 -21.20 23.67
CA GLU A 26 9.99 -19.88 23.70
C GLU A 26 10.31 -19.10 22.41
N GLY A 27 11.57 -19.10 21.97
CA GLY A 27 11.97 -18.44 20.72
C GLY A 27 11.28 -19.02 19.46
N PHE A 28 10.98 -20.32 19.46
CA PHE A 28 10.17 -20.94 18.40
C PHE A 28 8.70 -20.47 18.42
N LEU A 29 8.09 -20.41 19.61
CA LEU A 29 6.72 -19.89 19.79
C LEU A 29 6.62 -18.41 19.42
N TYR A 30 7.62 -17.59 19.78
CA TYR A 30 7.69 -16.20 19.36
C TYR A 30 7.84 -16.06 17.84
N ALA A 31 8.73 -16.84 17.21
CA ALA A 31 8.87 -16.83 15.75
C ALA A 31 7.58 -17.24 15.03
N LEU A 32 6.87 -18.25 15.55
CA LEU A 32 5.57 -18.68 15.03
C LEU A 32 4.52 -17.58 15.17
N SER A 33 4.40 -16.95 16.34
CA SER A 33 3.43 -15.89 16.59
C SER A 33 3.66 -14.66 15.70
N ILE A 34 4.91 -14.23 15.51
CA ILE A 34 5.27 -13.13 14.60
C ILE A 34 4.93 -13.49 13.16
N THR A 35 5.24 -14.72 12.74
CA THR A 35 4.92 -15.21 11.39
C THR A 35 3.42 -15.19 11.13
N LEU A 36 2.62 -15.63 12.11
CA LEU A 36 1.16 -15.66 12.01
C LEU A 36 0.57 -14.24 11.99
N LYS A 37 1.03 -13.35 12.89
CA LYS A 37 0.62 -11.93 12.91
C LYS A 37 0.95 -11.25 11.58
N ALA A 38 2.15 -11.44 11.05
CA ALA A 38 2.55 -10.88 9.77
C ALA A 38 1.66 -11.37 8.62
N ASN A 39 1.43 -12.68 8.50
CA ASN A 39 0.54 -13.23 7.47
C ASN A 39 -0.88 -12.70 7.60
N ALA A 40 -1.42 -12.58 8.82
CA ALA A 40 -2.73 -12.02 9.05
C ALA A 40 -2.82 -10.55 8.57
N ILE A 41 -1.81 -9.73 8.87
CA ILE A 41 -1.74 -8.33 8.40
C ILE A 41 -1.66 -8.27 6.87
N PHE A 42 -0.85 -9.13 6.24
CA PHE A 42 -0.77 -9.21 4.78
C PHE A 42 -2.11 -9.59 4.15
N LEU A 43 -2.76 -10.63 4.66
CA LEU A 43 -4.06 -11.08 4.17
C LEU A 43 -5.13 -10.00 4.35
N ALA A 44 -5.17 -9.34 5.50
CA ALA A 44 -6.09 -8.22 5.75
C ALA A 44 -5.84 -7.07 4.77
N THR A 45 -4.58 -6.72 4.53
CA THR A 45 -4.21 -5.64 3.60
C THR A 45 -4.64 -5.98 2.16
N ILE A 46 -4.38 -7.20 1.70
CA ILE A 46 -4.79 -7.68 0.37
C ILE A 46 -6.32 -7.72 0.28
N ALA A 47 -7.02 -8.18 1.32
CA ALA A 47 -8.48 -8.21 1.35
C ALA A 47 -9.07 -6.80 1.23
N ILE A 48 -8.53 -5.82 1.98
CA ILE A 48 -8.97 -4.42 1.90
C ILE A 48 -8.75 -3.87 0.49
N LEU A 49 -7.54 -4.04 -0.07
CA LEU A 49 -7.19 -3.54 -1.40
C LEU A 49 -7.98 -4.24 -2.52
N GLY A 50 -8.31 -5.52 -2.36
CA GLY A 50 -9.03 -6.31 -3.36
C GLY A 50 -10.54 -6.14 -3.34
N THR A 51 -11.14 -5.87 -2.18
CA THR A 51 -12.60 -5.72 -2.02
C THR A 51 -13.08 -4.27 -2.07
N SER A 52 -12.20 -3.30 -1.79
CA SER A 52 -12.55 -1.87 -1.76
C SER A 52 -12.19 -1.18 -3.07
N GLY A 53 -13.19 -0.63 -3.76
CA GLY A 53 -12.95 0.28 -4.88
C GLY A 53 -12.35 1.62 -4.41
N VAL A 54 -11.65 2.32 -5.31
CA VAL A 54 -11.01 3.61 -4.99
C VAL A 54 -12.00 4.67 -4.51
N ASN A 55 -13.25 4.63 -4.97
CA ASN A 55 -14.30 5.52 -4.48
C ASN A 55 -14.60 5.28 -3.00
N SER A 56 -14.58 4.02 -2.55
CA SER A 56 -14.78 3.65 -1.13
C SER A 56 -13.62 4.16 -0.27
N LEU A 57 -12.38 3.99 -0.75
CA LEU A 57 -11.18 4.51 -0.08
C LEU A 57 -11.20 6.04 0.02
N ALA A 58 -11.53 6.73 -1.07
CA ALA A 58 -11.66 8.18 -1.07
C ALA A 58 -12.73 8.66 -0.09
N HIS A 59 -13.87 7.97 -0.01
CA HIS A 59 -14.93 8.30 0.94
C HIS A 59 -14.53 8.02 2.39
N ALA A 60 -13.76 6.95 2.65
CA ALA A 60 -13.19 6.69 3.97
C ALA A 60 -12.25 7.83 4.42
N LEU A 61 -11.46 8.41 3.52
CA LEU A 61 -10.60 9.57 3.81
C LEU A 61 -11.42 10.80 4.25
N VAL A 62 -12.61 11.02 3.65
CA VAL A 62 -13.53 12.09 4.07
C VAL A 62 -14.02 11.84 5.51
N HIS A 63 -14.39 10.60 5.85
CA HIS A 63 -14.81 10.25 7.21
C HIS A 63 -13.69 10.36 8.23
N PHE A 64 -12.43 10.17 7.82
CA PHE A 64 -11.27 10.44 8.65
C PHE A 64 -10.99 11.94 8.87
N LYS A 65 -11.90 12.84 8.45
CA LYS A 65 -11.78 14.30 8.58
C LYS A 65 -10.53 14.87 7.90
N ILE A 66 -10.06 14.20 6.84
CA ILE A 66 -8.98 14.73 6.01
C ILE A 66 -9.54 15.91 5.19
N PRO A 67 -8.78 17.01 5.02
CA PRO A 67 -9.22 18.12 4.19
C PRO A 67 -9.64 17.68 2.79
N ASP A 68 -10.80 18.17 2.34
CA ASP A 68 -11.39 17.82 1.03
C ASP A 68 -10.40 17.95 -0.14
N LYS A 69 -9.51 18.94 -0.08
CA LYS A 69 -8.45 19.16 -1.09
C LYS A 69 -7.55 17.92 -1.26
N LEU A 70 -7.19 17.23 -0.19
CA LEU A 70 -6.35 16.03 -0.25
C LEU A 70 -7.12 14.83 -0.82
N VAL A 71 -8.40 14.70 -0.47
CA VAL A 71 -9.28 13.66 -1.05
C VAL A 71 -9.42 13.85 -2.56
N TYR A 72 -9.59 15.09 -3.02
CA TYR A 72 -9.63 15.40 -4.45
C TYR A 72 -8.31 15.12 -5.14
N LEU A 73 -7.19 15.53 -4.53
CA LEU A 73 -5.86 15.24 -5.08
C LEU A 73 -5.66 13.74 -5.27
N PHE A 74 -6.08 12.92 -4.30
CA PHE A 74 -6.04 11.47 -4.39
C PHE A 74 -6.90 10.93 -5.55
N PHE A 75 -8.12 11.45 -5.73
CA PHE A 75 -9.00 11.04 -6.85
C PHE A 75 -8.40 11.40 -8.21
N PHE A 76 -7.84 12.60 -8.35
CA PHE A 76 -7.11 13.02 -9.55
C PHE A 76 -5.90 12.10 -9.77
N PHE A 77 -5.09 11.86 -8.74
CA PHE A 77 -3.95 10.96 -8.84
C PHE A 77 -4.34 9.58 -9.39
N TYR A 78 -5.37 8.96 -8.82
CA TYR A 78 -5.86 7.65 -9.30
C TYR A 78 -6.40 7.71 -10.73
N ARG A 79 -7.18 8.74 -11.09
CA ARG A 79 -7.71 8.87 -12.46
C ARG A 79 -6.60 9.06 -13.50
N TYR A 80 -5.52 9.76 -13.14
CA TYR A 80 -4.46 10.14 -14.07
C TYR A 80 -3.22 9.25 -14.03
N ILE A 81 -3.09 8.33 -13.07
CA ILE A 81 -1.98 7.36 -13.05
C ILE A 81 -2.01 6.43 -14.27
N SER A 82 -3.19 5.99 -14.69
CA SER A 82 -3.37 5.14 -15.88
C SER A 82 -2.93 5.86 -17.16
N VAL A 83 -3.31 7.14 -17.27
CA VAL A 83 -2.89 8.02 -18.36
C VAL A 83 -1.38 8.22 -18.36
N LEU A 84 -0.79 8.47 -17.19
CA LEU A 84 0.65 8.65 -17.06
C LEU A 84 1.40 7.36 -17.45
N HIS A 85 0.85 6.20 -17.08
CA HIS A 85 1.39 4.90 -17.47
C HIS A 85 1.35 4.68 -18.99
N GLU A 86 0.29 5.11 -19.66
CA GLU A 86 0.17 5.05 -21.11
C GLU A 86 1.20 5.96 -21.82
N GLU A 87 1.41 7.19 -21.33
CA GLU A 87 2.46 8.09 -21.83
C GLU A 87 3.86 7.51 -21.58
N TYR A 88 4.08 6.92 -20.41
CA TYR A 88 5.33 6.22 -20.08
C TYR A 88 5.58 5.07 -21.06
N GLY A 89 4.56 4.23 -21.33
CA GLY A 89 4.64 3.15 -22.30
C GLY A 89 4.98 3.65 -23.70
N ARG A 90 4.36 4.75 -24.15
CA ARG A 90 4.65 5.36 -25.45
C ARG A 90 6.08 5.87 -25.56
N LEU A 91 6.59 6.55 -24.54
CA LEU A 91 7.98 7.02 -24.52
C LEU A 91 8.96 5.86 -24.45
N LYS A 92 8.67 4.84 -23.64
CA LYS A 92 9.47 3.62 -23.58
C LYS A 92 9.55 2.91 -24.94
N ASN A 93 8.42 2.77 -25.63
CA ASN A 93 8.39 2.14 -26.96
C ASN A 93 9.16 2.98 -28.00
N ALA A 94 9.05 4.31 -27.95
CA ALA A 94 9.82 5.20 -28.83
C ALA A 94 11.34 5.07 -28.60
N MET A 95 11.79 4.88 -27.35
CA MET A 95 13.19 4.59 -27.06
C MET A 95 13.62 3.22 -27.62
N ALA A 96 12.78 2.19 -27.46
CA ALA A 96 13.06 0.86 -27.97
C ALA A 96 13.22 0.84 -29.51
N ILE A 97 12.39 1.59 -30.25
CA ILE A 97 12.49 1.74 -31.71
C ILE A 97 13.81 2.42 -32.12
N ARG A 98 14.35 3.30 -31.28
CA ARG A 98 15.67 3.94 -31.48
C ARG A 98 16.84 3.03 -31.06
N SER A 99 16.61 1.72 -30.99
CA SER A 99 17.59 0.71 -30.61
C SER A 99 18.22 0.93 -29.23
N PHE A 100 17.51 1.57 -28.30
CA PHE A 100 18.00 1.75 -26.94
C PHE A 100 17.96 0.42 -26.16
N GLN A 101 19.12 -0.03 -25.69
CA GLN A 101 19.26 -1.18 -24.82
C GLN A 101 19.58 -0.73 -23.38
N PRO A 102 18.76 -1.10 -22.38
CA PRO A 102 19.02 -0.74 -21.00
C PRO A 102 20.23 -1.51 -20.45
N GLY A 103 21.27 -0.79 -20.02
CA GLY A 103 22.43 -1.35 -19.32
C GLY A 103 22.87 -0.47 -18.13
N THR A 104 23.82 -0.92 -17.32
CA THR A 104 24.28 -0.17 -16.12
C THR A 104 25.37 0.86 -16.47
N ASN A 105 25.07 1.78 -17.40
CA ASN A 105 26.00 2.81 -17.86
C ASN A 105 25.42 4.22 -17.63
N ILE A 106 26.27 5.23 -17.53
CA ILE A 106 25.89 6.65 -17.37
C ILE A 106 24.93 7.10 -18.48
N HIS A 107 25.11 6.57 -19.70
CA HIS A 107 24.23 6.83 -20.84
C HIS A 107 22.80 6.37 -20.57
N THR A 108 22.63 5.19 -19.96
CA THR A 108 21.31 4.66 -19.60
C THR A 108 20.62 5.54 -18.57
N TYR A 109 21.32 5.95 -17.52
CA TYR A 109 20.76 6.87 -16.52
C TYR A 109 20.37 8.21 -17.14
N ARG A 110 21.19 8.74 -18.06
CA ARG A 110 20.88 9.98 -18.79
C ARG A 110 19.62 9.83 -19.65
N THR A 111 19.47 8.71 -20.36
CA THR A 111 18.28 8.41 -21.16
C THR A 111 17.02 8.28 -20.30
N TYR A 112 17.09 7.59 -19.15
CA TYR A 112 15.98 7.56 -18.20
C TYR A 112 15.66 8.94 -17.63
N GLY A 113 16.68 9.78 -17.38
CA GLY A 113 16.51 11.18 -17.01
C GLY A 113 15.73 11.97 -18.06
N TYR A 114 16.03 11.78 -19.35
CA TYR A 114 15.25 12.39 -20.44
C TYR A 114 13.82 11.88 -20.52
N LEU A 115 13.60 10.58 -20.31
CA LEU A 115 12.25 10.02 -20.28
C LEU A 115 11.43 10.63 -19.13
N VAL A 116 11.99 10.69 -17.92
CA VAL A 116 11.29 11.24 -16.75
C VAL A 116 11.06 12.75 -16.93
N GLY A 117 12.07 13.48 -17.43
CA GLY A 117 11.95 14.90 -17.75
C GLY A 117 10.81 15.17 -18.74
N MET A 118 10.73 14.39 -19.82
CA MET A 118 9.66 14.52 -20.80
C MET A 118 8.28 14.19 -20.22
N LEU A 119 8.18 13.16 -19.36
CA LEU A 119 6.94 12.83 -18.66
C LEU A 119 6.48 13.96 -17.73
N LEU A 120 7.42 14.60 -17.01
CA LEU A 120 7.12 15.73 -16.15
C LEU A 120 6.59 16.92 -16.95
N VAL A 121 7.25 17.29 -18.06
CA VAL A 121 6.78 18.39 -18.93
C VAL A 121 5.38 18.09 -19.48
N ARG A 122 5.15 16.89 -20.03
CA ARG A 122 3.84 16.50 -20.56
C ARG A 122 2.74 16.47 -19.51
N SER A 123 3.05 15.97 -18.31
CA SER A 123 2.08 15.92 -17.20
C SER A 123 1.75 17.33 -16.68
N TYR A 124 2.72 18.24 -16.65
CA TYR A 124 2.50 19.66 -16.33
C TYR A 124 1.61 20.37 -17.36
N GLU A 125 1.91 20.25 -18.66
CA GLU A 125 1.04 20.83 -19.69
C GLU A 125 -0.39 20.27 -19.63
N ARG A 126 -0.50 18.96 -19.35
CA ARG A 126 -1.81 18.32 -19.19
C ARG A 126 -2.56 18.84 -17.97
N SER A 127 -1.89 19.04 -16.84
CA SER A 127 -2.51 19.60 -15.64
C SER A 127 -3.05 21.02 -15.90
N GLN A 128 -2.30 21.84 -16.65
CA GLN A 128 -2.73 23.17 -17.09
C GLN A 128 -3.98 23.11 -17.98
N ARG A 129 -4.03 22.18 -18.94
CA ARG A 129 -5.22 21.97 -19.79
C ARG A 129 -6.44 21.55 -18.98
N ILE A 130 -6.27 20.62 -18.04
CA ILE A 130 -7.35 20.16 -17.16
C ILE A 130 -7.85 21.30 -16.27
N TYR A 131 -6.94 22.07 -15.70
CA TYR A 131 -7.27 23.21 -14.85
C TYR A 131 -8.10 24.26 -15.62
N LYS A 132 -7.67 24.63 -16.83
CA LYS A 132 -8.43 25.55 -17.69
C LYS A 132 -9.82 25.01 -18.03
N ALA A 133 -9.93 23.72 -18.37
CA ALA A 133 -11.23 23.09 -18.63
C ALA A 133 -12.14 23.05 -17.39
N MET A 134 -11.56 22.90 -16.19
CA MET A 134 -12.27 22.93 -14.92
C MET A 134 -12.82 24.34 -14.63
N LEU A 135 -12.04 25.39 -14.91
CA LEU A 135 -12.49 26.78 -14.82
C LEU A 135 -13.65 27.06 -15.79
N CYS A 136 -13.56 26.63 -17.05
CA CYS A 136 -14.64 26.81 -18.04
C CYS A 136 -15.96 26.11 -17.64
N ARG A 137 -15.89 25.05 -16.84
CA ARG A 137 -17.07 24.33 -16.31
C ARG A 137 -17.66 24.96 -15.05
N GLY A 138 -17.14 26.11 -14.60
CA GLY A 138 -17.63 26.82 -13.40
C GLY A 138 -17.24 26.12 -12.09
N SER A 139 -16.13 25.38 -12.08
CA SER A 139 -15.70 24.69 -10.87
C SER A 139 -15.13 25.65 -9.82
N ASN A 140 -15.83 25.83 -8.71
CA ASN A 140 -15.41 26.63 -7.54
C ASN A 140 -14.33 25.96 -6.66
N GLY A 141 -13.52 25.06 -7.21
CA GLY A 141 -12.50 24.32 -6.46
C GLY A 141 -13.06 23.29 -5.46
N LYS A 142 -14.37 23.01 -5.52
CA LYS A 142 -15.06 22.01 -4.68
C LYS A 142 -15.63 20.91 -5.58
N PHE A 143 -15.22 19.67 -5.34
CA PHE A 143 -15.73 18.49 -6.05
C PHE A 143 -16.76 17.79 -5.16
N HIS A 144 -18.05 17.86 -5.48
CA HIS A 144 -19.06 17.19 -4.67
C HIS A 144 -18.95 15.67 -4.81
N ILE A 145 -18.73 14.99 -3.69
CA ILE A 145 -18.69 13.52 -3.62
C ILE A 145 -20.15 13.04 -3.58
N ILE A 146 -20.61 12.39 -4.66
CA ILE A 146 -22.02 12.03 -4.88
C ILE A 146 -22.39 10.68 -4.23
N SER A 147 -21.43 9.99 -3.61
CA SER A 147 -21.60 8.61 -3.12
C SER A 147 -21.56 8.58 -1.60
N HIS A 148 -22.71 8.48 -0.93
CA HIS A 148 -22.78 8.25 0.52
C HIS A 148 -22.69 6.76 0.86
N PHE A 149 -21.83 6.41 1.82
CA PHE A 149 -21.74 5.06 2.37
C PHE A 149 -23.03 4.70 3.13
N LYS A 150 -23.60 3.52 2.87
CA LYS A 150 -24.70 2.97 3.65
C LYS A 150 -24.19 1.79 4.45
N LEU A 151 -24.18 1.92 5.78
CA LEU A 151 -23.90 0.84 6.71
C LEU A 151 -24.85 -0.33 6.42
N LYS A 152 -24.30 -1.46 5.98
CA LYS A 152 -25.06 -2.70 5.82
C LYS A 152 -24.92 -3.55 7.07
N LYS A 153 -25.93 -4.39 7.34
CA LYS A 153 -25.90 -5.33 8.47
C LYS A 153 -24.71 -6.31 8.41
N GLY A 154 -24.22 -6.60 7.20
CA GLY A 154 -23.00 -7.39 6.98
C GLY A 154 -21.73 -6.71 7.49
N ASP A 155 -21.65 -5.37 7.42
CA ASP A 155 -20.50 -4.61 7.90
C ASP A 155 -20.41 -4.65 9.44
N ILE A 156 -21.57 -4.64 10.11
CA ILE A 156 -21.69 -4.75 11.57
C ILE A 156 -21.26 -6.14 12.03
N LEU A 157 -21.75 -7.20 11.36
CA LEU A 157 -21.37 -8.57 11.68
C LEU A 157 -19.87 -8.79 11.47
N PHE A 158 -19.33 -8.29 10.36
CA PHE A 158 -17.88 -8.35 10.08
C PHE A 158 -17.07 -7.58 11.12
N GLY A 159 -17.51 -6.39 11.53
CA GLY A 159 -16.86 -5.61 12.58
C GLY A 159 -16.87 -6.31 13.95
N LEU A 160 -17.98 -6.97 14.31
CA LEU A 160 -18.07 -7.78 15.53
C LEU A 160 -17.11 -8.98 15.49
N ILE A 161 -17.05 -9.69 14.37
CA ILE A 161 -16.12 -10.83 14.19
C ILE A 161 -14.67 -10.34 14.31
N MET A 162 -14.33 -9.23 13.65
CA MET A 162 -12.95 -8.69 13.68
C MET A 162 -12.54 -8.20 15.06
N THR A 163 -13.43 -7.52 15.80
CA THR A 163 -13.15 -7.10 17.18
C THR A 163 -13.02 -8.28 18.13
N MET A 164 -13.79 -9.36 17.93
CA MET A 164 -13.64 -10.59 18.69
C MET A 164 -12.30 -11.29 18.42
N VAL A 165 -11.88 -11.37 17.15
CA VAL A 165 -10.60 -11.99 16.76
C VAL A 165 -9.42 -11.18 17.30
N THR A 166 -9.43 -9.85 17.19
CA THR A 166 -8.35 -9.01 17.75
C THR A 166 -8.31 -9.07 19.28
N PHE A 167 -9.47 -9.14 19.93
CA PHE A 167 -9.54 -9.35 21.37
C PHE A 167 -8.98 -10.71 21.79
N MET A 168 -9.28 -11.78 21.04
CA MET A 168 -8.71 -13.11 21.27
C MET A 168 -7.18 -13.10 21.12
N ILE A 169 -6.65 -12.44 20.09
CA ILE A 169 -5.20 -12.30 19.89
C ILE A 169 -4.56 -11.50 21.03
N TRP A 170 -5.19 -10.40 21.46
CA TRP A 170 -4.70 -9.59 22.59
C TRP A 170 -4.70 -10.39 23.90
N LEU A 171 -5.72 -11.22 24.12
CA LEU A 171 -5.84 -12.06 25.30
C LEU A 171 -4.74 -13.15 25.30
N VAL A 172 -4.48 -13.78 24.14
CA VAL A 172 -3.37 -14.74 23.96
C VAL A 172 -2.00 -14.08 24.13
N ASP A 173 -1.82 -12.82 23.71
CA ASP A 173 -0.58 -12.05 23.92
C ASP A 173 -0.39 -11.65 25.40
N ARG A 174 -1.49 -11.46 26.14
CA ARG A 174 -1.48 -11.03 27.55
C ARG A 174 -1.37 -12.18 28.55
N TYR A 175 -1.63 -13.42 28.14
CA TYR A 175 -1.19 -14.59 28.86
C TYR A 175 0.14 -15.05 28.25
N PRO A 176 1.30 -14.47 28.66
CA PRO A 176 2.57 -15.10 28.34
C PRO A 176 2.50 -16.48 28.97
N ILE A 177 2.44 -17.51 28.13
CA ILE A 177 2.57 -18.88 28.60
C ILE A 177 4.06 -19.06 28.89
N PHE A 178 4.43 -18.59 30.08
CA PHE A 178 5.76 -18.53 30.72
C PHE A 178 6.76 -17.54 30.11
#